data_AF-A0A3A8EKU8-F1
#
_entry.id   AF-A0A3A8EKU8-F1
#
_cell.length_a   1.000
_cell.length_b   1.000
_cell.length_c   1.000
_cell.angle_alpha   90.00
_cell.angle_beta   90.00
_cell.angle_gamma   90.00
#
_symmetry.space_group_name_H-M   'P 1'
#
loop_
_entity.id
_entity.type
_entity.pdbx_description
1 polymer ?
#
loop_
_entity_poly.entity_id
_entity_poly.type
_entity_poly.pdbx_seq_one_letter_code
_entity_poly.pdbx_strand_id
1 'polypeptide(L)'
;MSMRRFMVGGMILILLAGCVFWFYKNSQYQRDDAYNQKMFDVVMAEKMQQLYDQAQNWEQPIRLDVHDKRLYGDYKIMSEFLLNYWMENAEARNLYLRELKAAKWDKFLDVDRLDRDRQQNYVETTQMLADVKMIETSYLQDNSESQQHFLNQARSLSIHPEMKAALLVKINQKQDQRKEYALFNLEQQIYSKAEQMFELLKNHRWQKQEGKISFYDTAQVKQFNQLYQDVLRLNEKIEKIKSQNAQTLEQDVASIAQ
;
A
#
# COMPACT_ATOMS: atom_id res chain seq x y z
N MET A 1 15.40 23.95 -9.37
CA MET A 1 14.22 23.57 -8.56
C MET A 1 13.73 22.26 -9.14
N SER A 2 14.03 21.13 -8.49
CA SER A 2 13.88 19.79 -9.07
C SER A 2 12.41 19.42 -9.29
N MET A 3 12.11 18.91 -10.49
CA MET A 3 10.87 18.26 -10.95
C MET A 3 9.96 17.79 -9.81
N ARG A 4 8.77 18.41 -9.74
CA ARG A 4 7.66 18.07 -8.84
C ARG A 4 7.09 16.70 -9.22
N ARG A 5 7.66 15.63 -8.67
CA ARG A 5 7.19 14.25 -8.90
C ARG A 5 5.81 14.07 -8.28
N PHE A 6 4.88 13.49 -9.03
CA PHE A 6 3.62 12.99 -8.49
C PHE A 6 3.97 11.76 -7.63
N MET A 7 4.23 11.97 -6.34
CA MET A 7 4.72 10.92 -5.45
C MET A 7 3.55 10.05 -4.96
N VAL A 8 3.43 8.85 -5.54
CA VAL A 8 2.74 7.73 -4.88
C VAL A 8 3.81 6.98 -4.10
N GLY A 9 4.03 7.38 -2.84
CA GLY A 9 5.08 6.77 -2.02
C GLY A 9 4.73 5.35 -1.55
N GLY A 10 5.77 4.54 -1.32
CA GLY A 10 5.70 3.17 -0.79
C GLY A 10 4.83 3.02 0.45
N MET A 11 4.02 1.96 0.48
CA MET A 11 3.16 1.64 1.62
C MET A 11 3.87 0.58 2.47
N ILE A 12 4.49 0.99 3.56
CA ILE A 12 5.07 0.02 4.47
C ILE A 12 4.02 -0.37 5.50
N LEU A 13 3.28 -1.43 5.12
CA LEU A 13 2.74 -2.47 5.99
C LEU A 13 1.89 -2.01 7.18
N ILE A 14 0.65 -1.65 6.86
CA ILE A 14 -0.45 -1.38 7.79
C ILE A 14 -0.91 -2.63 8.58
N LEU A 15 -0.56 -3.82 8.11
CA LEU A 15 -1.09 -5.10 8.60
C LEU A 15 -0.37 -5.69 9.83
N LEU A 16 0.73 -5.07 10.27
CA LEU A 16 1.69 -5.74 11.15
C LEU A 16 1.57 -5.35 12.62
N ALA A 17 1.00 -4.18 12.89
CA ALA A 17 0.87 -3.68 14.25
C ALA A 17 -0.21 -4.45 15.03
N GLY A 18 0.19 -5.12 16.10
CA GLY A 18 -0.70 -5.75 17.08
C GLY A 18 -1.10 -7.21 16.84
N CYS A 19 -0.44 -7.96 15.95
CA CYS A 19 -0.74 -9.39 15.77
C CYS A 19 -0.02 -10.28 16.79
N VAL A 20 1.28 -10.06 17.01
CA VAL A 20 2.10 -10.87 17.95
C VAL A 20 1.58 -10.74 19.39
N PHE A 21 1.38 -9.50 19.87
CA PHE A 21 0.91 -9.23 21.23
C PHE A 21 -0.54 -9.71 21.50
N TRP A 22 -1.42 -9.71 20.49
CA TRP A 22 -2.80 -10.15 20.68
C TRP A 22 -2.89 -11.67 20.86
N PHE A 23 -2.10 -12.45 20.12
CA PHE A 23 -2.02 -13.89 20.33
C PHE A 23 -1.40 -14.23 21.69
N TYR A 24 -0.38 -13.50 22.15
CA TYR A 24 0.17 -13.67 23.50
C TYR A 24 -0.90 -13.55 24.61
N LYS A 25 -1.79 -12.55 24.51
CA LYS A 25 -2.84 -12.30 25.51
C LYS A 25 -4.03 -13.27 25.42
N ASN A 26 -4.35 -13.76 24.22
CA ASN A 26 -5.56 -14.54 23.98
C ASN A 26 -5.32 -16.06 23.91
N SER A 27 -4.07 -16.51 23.81
CA SER A 27 -3.70 -17.93 23.74
C SER A 27 -3.32 -18.46 25.12
N GLN A 28 -4.30 -18.80 25.95
CA GLN A 28 -4.08 -19.60 27.17
C GLN A 28 -3.86 -21.09 26.88
N TYR A 29 -3.64 -21.48 25.62
CA TYR A 29 -3.47 -22.88 25.24
C TYR A 29 -2.01 -23.32 25.33
N GLN A 30 -1.83 -24.35 26.16
CA GLN A 30 -0.62 -25.08 26.51
C GLN A 30 0.38 -24.29 27.38
N ARG A 31 0.15 -24.32 28.70
CA ARG A 31 1.21 -24.05 29.70
C ARG A 31 2.45 -24.95 29.49
N ASP A 32 2.31 -26.03 28.73
CA ASP A 32 3.35 -27.02 28.46
C ASP A 32 4.24 -26.70 27.24
N ASP A 33 3.92 -25.68 26.43
CA ASP A 33 4.70 -25.31 25.23
C ASP A 33 5.11 -23.83 25.19
N ALA A 34 5.42 -23.28 26.38
CA ALA A 34 5.86 -21.89 26.56
C ALA A 34 7.11 -21.54 25.72
N TYR A 35 7.94 -22.53 25.42
CA TYR A 35 9.10 -22.35 24.53
C TYR A 35 8.69 -22.04 23.10
N ASN A 36 7.80 -22.84 22.50
CA ASN A 36 7.36 -22.65 21.11
C ASN A 36 6.52 -21.37 20.97
N GLN A 37 5.74 -21.00 21.99
CA GLN A 37 5.05 -19.72 22.04
C GLN A 37 6.04 -18.54 22.04
N LYS A 38 7.05 -18.54 22.93
CA LYS A 38 8.07 -17.49 22.95
C LYS A 38 8.83 -17.43 21.63
N MET A 39 9.12 -18.60 21.05
CA MET A 39 9.84 -18.70 19.80
C MET A 39 9.02 -18.20 18.62
N PHE A 40 7.70 -18.39 18.64
CA PHE A 40 6.78 -17.81 17.66
C PHE A 40 6.92 -16.29 17.61
N ASP A 41 6.91 -15.61 18.76
CA ASP A 41 7.03 -14.16 18.80
C ASP A 41 8.37 -13.67 18.23
N VAL A 42 9.47 -14.34 18.57
CA VAL A 42 10.81 -14.04 18.06
C VAL A 42 10.88 -14.24 16.54
N VAL A 43 10.44 -15.40 16.06
CA VAL A 43 10.44 -15.74 14.62
C VAL A 43 9.60 -14.74 13.85
N MET A 44 8.40 -14.44 14.35
CA MET A 44 7.50 -13.48 13.70
C MET A 44 8.13 -12.09 13.68
N ALA A 45 8.70 -11.58 14.78
CA ALA A 45 9.37 -10.28 14.78
C ALA A 45 10.54 -10.22 13.77
N GLU A 46 11.40 -11.23 13.74
CA GLU A 46 12.54 -11.28 12.80
C GLU A 46 12.10 -11.33 11.34
N LYS A 47 11.16 -12.23 11.01
CA LYS A 47 10.64 -12.37 9.64
C LYS A 47 9.85 -11.13 9.23
N MET A 48 9.21 -10.48 10.19
CA MET A 48 8.50 -9.24 9.94
C MET A 48 9.40 -8.06 9.66
N GLN A 49 10.53 -7.95 10.37
CA GLN A 49 11.55 -6.96 10.05
C GLN A 49 12.11 -7.20 8.64
N GLN A 50 12.40 -8.45 8.28
CA GLN A 50 12.88 -8.79 6.93
C GLN A 50 11.85 -8.41 5.85
N LEU A 51 10.57 -8.72 6.08
CA LEU A 51 9.50 -8.33 5.16
C LEU A 51 9.40 -6.81 5.03
N TYR A 52 9.48 -6.10 6.16
CA TYR A 52 9.48 -4.64 6.19
C TYR A 52 10.62 -4.05 5.35
N ASP A 53 11.86 -4.50 5.60
CA ASP A 53 13.05 -4.01 4.91
C ASP A 53 12.96 -4.27 3.40
N GLN A 54 12.50 -5.46 2.99
CA GLN A 54 12.29 -5.77 1.58
C GLN A 54 11.18 -4.92 0.95
N ALA A 55 10.06 -4.73 1.67
CA ALA A 55 8.93 -3.97 1.17
C ALA A 55 9.25 -2.47 0.97
N GLN A 56 10.23 -1.92 1.70
CA GLN A 56 10.70 -0.54 1.45
C GLN A 56 11.26 -0.35 0.04
N ASN A 57 11.94 -1.38 -0.49
CA ASN A 57 12.45 -1.38 -1.86
C ASN A 57 11.42 -1.99 -2.83
N TRP A 58 10.31 -1.28 -3.00
CA TRP A 58 9.17 -1.69 -3.83
C TRP A 58 9.53 -1.97 -5.30
N GLU A 59 10.68 -1.48 -5.79
CA GLU A 59 11.14 -1.73 -7.16
C GLU A 59 11.55 -3.18 -7.40
N GLN A 60 11.78 -3.96 -6.34
CA GLN A 60 12.12 -5.37 -6.40
C GLN A 60 10.99 -6.23 -5.84
N PRO A 61 10.73 -7.43 -6.41
CA PRO A 61 9.80 -8.38 -5.81
C PRO A 61 10.29 -8.86 -4.43
N ILE A 62 9.36 -8.99 -3.50
CA ILE A 62 9.63 -9.54 -2.16
C ILE A 62 9.95 -11.04 -2.27
N ARG A 63 10.98 -11.48 -1.56
CA ARG A 63 11.43 -12.87 -1.44
C ARG A 63 11.70 -13.18 0.03
N LEU A 64 10.63 -13.43 0.77
CA LEU A 64 10.71 -13.86 2.16
C LEU A 64 10.63 -15.39 2.24
N ASP A 65 11.58 -16.01 2.91
CA ASP A 65 11.42 -17.41 3.33
C ASP A 65 10.46 -17.43 4.54
N VAL A 66 9.26 -17.96 4.35
CA VAL A 66 8.23 -18.04 5.40
C VAL A 66 8.45 -19.20 6.36
N HIS A 67 9.36 -20.13 6.05
CA HIS A 67 9.63 -21.29 6.89
C HIS A 67 10.63 -20.94 7.99
N ASP A 68 10.44 -21.54 9.17
CA ASP A 68 11.40 -21.48 10.26
C ASP A 68 11.44 -22.80 11.02
N LYS A 69 12.66 -23.34 11.19
CA LYS A 69 12.89 -24.62 11.87
C LYS A 69 12.67 -24.56 13.38
N ARG A 70 12.60 -23.35 13.96
CA ARG A 70 12.43 -23.15 15.40
C ARG A 70 10.97 -23.33 15.84
N LEU A 71 10.03 -23.33 14.91
CA LEU A 71 8.60 -23.53 15.16
C LEU A 71 8.17 -24.95 14.78
N TYR A 72 7.19 -25.47 15.53
CA TYR A 72 6.53 -26.74 15.23
C TYR A 72 5.04 -26.70 15.60
N GLY A 73 4.31 -27.72 15.15
CA GLY A 73 2.87 -27.83 15.37
C GLY A 73 2.10 -26.63 14.83
N ASP A 74 1.08 -26.21 15.58
CA ASP A 74 0.18 -25.14 15.18
C ASP A 74 0.84 -23.78 15.03
N TYR A 75 1.85 -23.48 15.85
CA TYR A 75 2.61 -22.23 15.76
C TYR A 75 3.35 -22.13 14.43
N LYS A 76 3.89 -23.24 13.92
CA LYS A 76 4.51 -23.29 12.60
C LYS A 76 3.48 -23.03 11.49
N ILE A 77 2.36 -23.77 11.51
CA ILE A 77 1.30 -23.63 10.51
C ILE A 77 0.76 -22.19 10.48
N MET A 78 0.55 -21.60 11.67
CA MET A 78 0.05 -20.24 11.81
C MET A 78 1.08 -19.19 11.35
N SER A 79 2.36 -19.37 11.70
CA SER A 79 3.43 -18.46 11.29
C SER A 79 3.57 -18.44 9.77
N GLU A 80 3.68 -19.62 9.14
CA GLU A 80 3.80 -19.74 7.69
C GLU A 80 2.58 -19.15 6.97
N PHE A 81 1.37 -19.37 7.49
CA PHE A 81 0.15 -18.76 6.95
C PHE A 81 0.18 -17.23 7.04
N LEU A 82 0.48 -16.67 8.22
CA LEU A 82 0.49 -15.22 8.44
C LEU A 82 1.59 -14.53 7.63
N LEU A 83 2.78 -15.11 7.57
CA LEU A 83 3.90 -14.57 6.79
C LEU A 83 3.59 -14.59 5.29
N ASN A 84 2.96 -15.65 4.78
CA ASN A 84 2.48 -15.67 3.39
C ASN A 84 1.41 -14.60 3.15
N TYR A 85 0.42 -14.50 4.02
CA TYR A 85 -0.62 -13.46 3.94
C TYR A 85 0.00 -12.06 3.86
N TRP A 86 0.90 -11.71 4.77
CA TRP A 86 1.53 -10.40 4.76
C TRP A 86 2.46 -10.18 3.58
N MET A 87 3.23 -11.19 3.19
CA MET A 87 4.12 -11.12 2.02
C MET A 87 3.32 -10.86 0.75
N GLU A 88 2.24 -11.59 0.50
CA GLU A 88 1.42 -11.42 -0.71
C GLU A 88 0.72 -10.05 -0.74
N ASN A 89 0.20 -9.57 0.40
CA ASN A 89 -0.41 -8.24 0.46
C ASN A 89 0.63 -7.13 0.23
N ALA A 90 1.83 -7.26 0.81
CA ALA A 90 2.92 -6.31 0.60
C ALA A 90 3.38 -6.31 -0.87
N GLU A 91 3.49 -7.50 -1.47
CA GLU A 91 3.92 -7.64 -2.85
C GLU A 91 2.87 -7.12 -3.84
N ALA A 92 1.58 -7.36 -3.58
CA ALA A 92 0.49 -6.79 -4.38
C ALA A 92 0.56 -5.25 -4.40
N ARG A 93 0.86 -4.65 -3.24
CA ARG A 93 1.05 -3.20 -3.15
C ARG A 93 2.32 -2.72 -3.86
N ASN A 94 3.43 -3.46 -3.75
CA ASN A 94 4.66 -3.11 -4.47
C ASN A 94 4.49 -3.24 -5.98
N LEU A 95 3.76 -4.26 -6.44
CA LEU A 95 3.41 -4.43 -7.85
C LEU A 95 2.62 -3.24 -8.37
N TYR A 96 1.56 -2.82 -7.66
CA TYR A 96 0.79 -1.61 -7.99
C TYR A 96 1.70 -0.39 -8.20
N LEU A 97 2.67 -0.16 -7.31
CA LEU A 97 3.61 0.97 -7.44
C LEU A 97 4.54 0.84 -8.65
N ARG A 98 5.01 -0.37 -8.96
CA ARG A 98 5.83 -0.65 -10.15
C ARG A 98 5.04 -0.42 -11.43
N GLU A 99 3.77 -0.81 -11.47
CA GLU A 99 2.90 -0.58 -12.63
C GLU A 99 2.63 0.92 -12.83
N LEU A 100 2.37 1.67 -11.76
CA LEU A 100 2.24 3.14 -11.85
C LEU A 100 3.54 3.80 -12.36
N LYS A 101 4.71 3.33 -11.93
CA LYS A 101 6.00 3.80 -12.44
C LYS A 101 6.17 3.46 -13.92
N ALA A 102 5.77 2.26 -14.35
CA ALA A 102 5.80 1.85 -15.75
C ALA A 102 4.89 2.72 -16.63
N ALA A 103 3.71 3.10 -16.10
CA ALA A 103 2.79 4.06 -16.71
C ALA A 103 3.31 5.52 -16.64
N LYS A 104 4.50 5.76 -16.06
CA LYS A 104 5.12 7.08 -15.87
C LYS A 104 4.23 8.05 -15.10
N TRP A 105 3.44 7.54 -14.16
CA TRP A 105 2.49 8.36 -13.40
C TRP A 105 3.16 9.52 -12.65
N ASP A 106 4.40 9.33 -12.20
CA ASP A 106 5.21 10.37 -11.55
C ASP A 106 5.48 11.59 -12.45
N LYS A 107 5.28 11.45 -13.76
CA LYS A 107 5.44 12.48 -14.79
C LYS A 107 4.15 13.17 -15.21
N PHE A 108 3.00 12.84 -14.61
CA PHE A 108 1.71 13.41 -15.00
C PHE A 108 1.74 14.95 -15.09
N LEU A 109 2.34 15.63 -14.11
CA LEU A 109 2.47 17.10 -14.09
C LEU A 109 3.81 17.65 -14.61
N ASP A 110 4.58 16.84 -15.33
CA ASP A 110 5.78 17.32 -16.02
C ASP A 110 5.37 18.29 -17.14
N VAL A 111 5.68 19.58 -16.97
CA VAL A 111 5.29 20.64 -17.89
C VAL A 111 5.94 20.50 -19.27
N ASP A 112 7.17 19.99 -19.33
CA ASP A 112 7.87 19.80 -20.59
C ASP A 112 7.25 18.64 -21.38
N ARG A 113 6.89 17.56 -20.68
CA ARG A 113 6.11 16.45 -21.25
C ARG A 113 4.75 16.95 -21.75
N LEU A 114 4.00 17.64 -20.90
CA LEU A 114 2.66 18.13 -21.22
C LEU A 114 2.65 19.11 -22.41
N ASP A 115 3.64 19.98 -22.54
CA ASP A 115 3.70 20.93 -23.65
C ASP A 115 4.02 20.24 -24.99
N ARG A 116 4.85 19.19 -24.97
CA ARG A 116 5.07 18.32 -26.14
C ARG A 116 3.81 17.51 -26.48
N ASP A 117 3.19 16.90 -25.47
CA ASP A 117 2.01 16.05 -25.64
C ASP A 117 0.80 16.85 -26.15
N ARG A 118 0.65 18.10 -25.72
CA ARG A 118 -0.37 19.02 -26.25
C ARG A 118 -0.26 19.21 -27.77
N GLN A 119 0.95 19.28 -28.31
CA GLN A 119 1.18 19.39 -29.76
C GLN A 119 0.79 18.12 -30.52
N GLN A 120 0.67 17.01 -29.80
CA GLN A 120 0.23 15.71 -30.30
C GLN A 120 -1.20 15.37 -29.87
N ASN A 121 -2.03 16.37 -29.54
CA ASN A 121 -3.42 16.18 -29.10
C ASN A 121 -3.56 15.30 -27.85
N TYR A 122 -2.57 15.33 -26.96
CA TYR A 122 -2.57 14.64 -25.66
C TYR A 122 -2.65 13.11 -25.73
N VAL A 123 -2.02 12.49 -26.73
CA VAL A 123 -2.00 11.03 -26.88
C VAL A 123 -1.34 10.37 -25.67
N GLU A 124 -0.21 10.89 -25.18
CA GLU A 124 0.54 10.30 -24.07
C GLU A 124 -0.25 10.40 -22.76
N THR A 125 -0.81 11.57 -22.44
CA THR A 125 -1.57 11.76 -21.20
C THR A 125 -2.90 11.00 -21.21
N THR A 126 -3.56 10.88 -22.37
CA THR A 126 -4.77 10.07 -22.49
C THR A 126 -4.46 8.59 -22.20
N GLN A 127 -3.38 8.06 -22.78
CA GLN A 127 -2.96 6.67 -22.52
C GLN A 127 -2.56 6.47 -21.05
N MET A 128 -1.77 7.39 -20.49
CA MET A 128 -1.35 7.33 -19.08
C MET A 128 -2.54 7.24 -18.13
N LEU A 129 -3.57 8.06 -18.31
CA LEU A 129 -4.76 8.02 -17.46
C LEU A 129 -5.52 6.70 -17.63
N ALA A 130 -5.65 6.18 -18.85
CA ALA A 130 -6.27 4.88 -19.11
C ALA A 130 -5.50 3.73 -18.43
N ASP A 131 -4.17 3.73 -18.54
CA ASP A 131 -3.30 2.73 -17.91
C ASP A 131 -3.41 2.79 -16.39
N VAL A 132 -3.33 3.99 -15.80
CA VAL A 132 -3.47 4.17 -14.34
C VAL A 132 -4.85 3.70 -13.87
N LYS A 133 -5.92 3.97 -14.64
CA LYS A 133 -7.26 3.51 -14.28
C LYS A 133 -7.38 1.98 -14.27
N MET A 134 -6.76 1.33 -15.26
CA MET A 134 -6.70 -0.12 -15.34
C MET A 134 -5.93 -0.68 -14.14
N ILE A 135 -4.76 -0.13 -13.84
CA ILE A 135 -3.92 -0.53 -12.69
C ILE A 135 -4.68 -0.41 -11.36
N GLU A 136 -5.38 0.71 -11.12
CA GLU A 136 -6.20 0.89 -9.92
C GLU A 136 -7.33 -0.15 -9.82
N THR A 137 -7.95 -0.47 -10.95
CA THR A 137 -9.07 -1.42 -10.99
C THR A 137 -8.59 -2.84 -10.75
N SER A 138 -7.49 -3.25 -11.38
CA SER A 138 -6.86 -4.56 -11.18
C SER A 138 -6.42 -4.74 -9.73
N TYR A 139 -5.72 -3.77 -9.14
CA TYR A 139 -5.30 -3.87 -7.73
C TYR A 139 -6.48 -4.03 -6.77
N LEU A 140 -7.59 -3.33 -6.99
CA LEU A 140 -8.80 -3.49 -6.17
C LEU A 140 -9.40 -4.90 -6.28
N GLN A 141 -9.49 -5.41 -7.51
CA GLN A 141 -10.06 -6.71 -7.78
C GLN A 141 -9.17 -7.81 -7.17
N ASP A 142 -7.88 -7.79 -7.48
CA ASP A 142 -6.91 -8.78 -7.00
C ASP A 142 -6.85 -8.82 -5.47
N ASN A 143 -6.89 -7.65 -4.81
CA ASN A 143 -6.90 -7.58 -3.34
C ASN A 143 -8.20 -8.15 -2.74
N SER A 144 -9.35 -7.96 -3.41
CA SER A 144 -10.62 -8.56 -2.97
C SER A 144 -10.61 -10.09 -3.10
N GLU A 145 -10.10 -10.59 -4.22
CA GLU A 145 -9.99 -12.02 -4.51
C GLU A 145 -8.98 -12.70 -3.57
N SER A 146 -7.80 -12.11 -3.41
CA SER A 146 -6.76 -12.57 -2.47
C SER A 146 -7.29 -12.64 -1.05
N GLN A 147 -8.05 -11.62 -0.61
CA GLN A 147 -8.67 -11.62 0.71
C GLN A 147 -9.61 -12.81 0.92
N GLN A 148 -10.48 -13.10 -0.06
CA GLN A 148 -11.38 -14.26 0.03
C GLN A 148 -10.62 -15.58 0.01
N HIS A 149 -9.57 -15.66 -0.81
CA HIS A 149 -8.68 -16.80 -0.87
C HIS A 149 -8.03 -17.09 0.50
N PHE A 150 -7.42 -16.09 1.14
CA PHE A 150 -6.83 -16.23 2.47
C PHE A 150 -7.85 -16.55 3.56
N LEU A 151 -9.05 -15.96 3.51
CA LEU A 151 -10.14 -16.32 4.42
C LEU A 151 -10.53 -17.80 4.30
N ASN A 152 -10.63 -18.31 3.08
CA ASN A 152 -10.94 -19.72 2.84
C ASN A 152 -9.81 -20.65 3.29
N GLN A 153 -8.56 -20.28 3.00
CA GLN A 153 -7.40 -21.03 3.50
C GLN A 153 -7.38 -21.08 5.03
N ALA A 154 -7.56 -19.94 5.71
CA ALA A 154 -7.58 -19.86 7.18
C ALA A 154 -8.66 -20.76 7.81
N ARG A 155 -9.85 -20.84 7.19
CA ARG A 155 -10.93 -21.75 7.63
C ARG A 155 -10.51 -23.22 7.55
N SER A 156 -9.73 -23.58 6.53
CA SER A 156 -9.26 -24.94 6.27
C SER A 156 -8.03 -25.37 7.08
N LEU A 157 -7.32 -24.44 7.74
CA LEU A 157 -6.10 -24.76 8.50
C LEU A 157 -6.34 -25.84 9.55
N SER A 158 -5.44 -26.83 9.61
CA SER A 158 -5.45 -27.89 10.63
C SER A 158 -4.75 -27.43 11.91
N ILE A 159 -5.32 -26.43 12.59
CA ILE A 159 -4.86 -25.89 13.88
C ILE A 159 -6.00 -25.90 14.91
N HIS A 160 -5.66 -25.70 16.17
CA HIS A 160 -6.59 -25.64 17.29
C HIS A 160 -7.72 -24.62 17.00
N PRO A 161 -8.98 -24.95 17.31
CA PRO A 161 -10.14 -24.11 16.97
C PRO A 161 -10.05 -22.67 17.49
N GLU A 162 -9.48 -22.47 18.67
CA GLU A 162 -9.32 -21.13 19.25
C GLU A 162 -8.29 -20.28 18.51
N MET A 163 -7.14 -20.87 18.14
CA MET A 163 -6.14 -20.20 17.31
C MET A 163 -6.71 -19.86 15.93
N LYS A 164 -7.52 -20.75 15.36
CA LYS A 164 -8.24 -20.50 14.11
C LYS A 164 -9.26 -19.36 14.25
N ALA A 165 -10.06 -19.36 15.31
CA ALA A 165 -11.03 -18.29 15.57
C ALA A 165 -10.31 -16.94 15.72
N ALA A 166 -9.19 -16.94 16.44
CA ALA A 166 -8.34 -15.79 16.64
C ALA A 166 -7.75 -15.26 15.32
N LEU A 167 -7.22 -16.15 14.48
CA LEU A 167 -6.76 -15.84 13.13
C LEU A 167 -7.87 -15.25 12.26
N LEU A 168 -9.04 -15.88 12.23
CA LEU A 168 -10.19 -15.44 11.44
C LEU A 168 -10.66 -14.05 11.84
N VAL A 169 -10.72 -13.73 13.13
CA VAL A 169 -11.05 -12.37 13.59
C VAL A 169 -10.05 -11.34 13.06
N LYS A 170 -8.76 -11.68 13.03
CA LYS A 170 -7.69 -10.79 12.56
C LYS A 170 -7.74 -10.56 11.05
N ILE A 171 -7.88 -11.60 10.25
CA ILE A 171 -7.90 -11.45 8.80
C ILE A 171 -9.26 -10.96 8.28
N ASN A 172 -10.37 -11.26 8.97
CA ASN A 172 -11.72 -10.85 8.57
C ASN A 172 -12.09 -9.42 9.00
N GLN A 173 -11.10 -8.54 9.15
CA GLN A 173 -11.36 -7.12 9.33
C GLN A 173 -12.13 -6.60 8.11
N LYS A 174 -13.22 -5.86 8.35
CA LYS A 174 -14.04 -5.32 7.26
C LYS A 174 -13.17 -4.41 6.38
N GLN A 175 -13.46 -4.43 5.07
CA GLN A 175 -12.71 -3.70 4.05
C GLN A 175 -12.57 -2.20 4.36
N ASP A 176 -13.63 -1.56 4.86
CA ASP A 176 -13.69 -0.16 5.26
C ASP A 176 -12.91 0.17 6.54
N GLN A 177 -12.62 -0.83 7.36
CA GLN A 177 -11.84 -0.70 8.60
C GLN A 177 -10.34 -0.90 8.38
N ARG A 178 -9.94 -1.45 7.23
CA ARG A 178 -8.53 -1.66 6.88
C ARG A 178 -7.93 -0.35 6.41
N LYS A 179 -6.91 0.16 7.13
CA LYS A 179 -6.28 1.44 6.79
C LYS A 179 -5.60 1.45 5.40
N GLU A 180 -5.32 0.28 4.82
CA GLU A 180 -4.85 0.14 3.43
C GLU A 180 -5.87 0.67 2.42
N TYR A 181 -7.16 0.37 2.62
CA TYR A 181 -8.23 0.93 1.78
C TYR A 181 -8.41 2.43 2.05
N ALA A 182 -8.15 2.91 3.26
CA ALA A 182 -8.15 4.33 3.54
C ALA A 182 -7.07 5.08 2.76
N LEU A 183 -5.86 4.51 2.63
CA LEU A 183 -4.80 5.05 1.78
C LEU A 183 -5.18 5.01 0.30
N PHE A 184 -5.64 3.87 -0.17
CA PHE A 184 -6.02 3.70 -1.57
C PHE A 184 -7.17 4.66 -1.97
N ASN A 185 -8.13 4.90 -1.10
CA ASN A 185 -9.20 5.88 -1.33
C ASN A 185 -8.68 7.33 -1.47
N LEU A 186 -7.56 7.67 -0.81
CA LEU A 186 -6.91 8.98 -0.99
C LEU A 186 -6.20 9.04 -2.35
N GLU A 187 -5.60 7.93 -2.79
CA GLU A 187 -4.94 7.81 -4.09
C GLU A 187 -5.95 7.91 -5.25
N GLN A 188 -7.11 7.27 -5.13
CA GLN A 188 -8.20 7.43 -6.09
C GLN A 188 -8.72 8.88 -6.17
N GLN A 189 -8.75 9.60 -5.05
CA GLN A 189 -9.08 11.03 -5.05
C GLN A 189 -8.02 11.85 -5.78
N ILE A 190 -6.75 11.50 -5.62
CA ILE A 190 -5.65 12.12 -6.35
C ILE A 190 -5.79 11.86 -7.86
N TYR A 191 -6.07 10.61 -8.26
CA TYR A 191 -6.34 10.25 -9.65
C TYR A 191 -7.53 11.04 -10.23
N SER A 192 -8.66 11.10 -9.52
CA SER A 192 -9.82 11.90 -9.96
C SER A 192 -9.51 13.39 -10.10
N LYS A 193 -8.63 13.95 -9.25
CA LYS A 193 -8.17 15.34 -9.36
C LYS A 193 -7.24 15.53 -10.55
N ALA A 194 -6.40 14.55 -10.86
CA ALA A 194 -5.57 14.55 -12.06
C ALA A 194 -6.40 14.51 -13.34
N GLU A 195 -7.47 13.69 -13.41
CA GLU A 195 -8.42 13.71 -14.53
C GLU A 195 -9.03 15.11 -14.72
N GLN A 196 -9.46 15.76 -13.63
CA GLN A 196 -9.99 17.13 -13.68
C GLN A 196 -8.95 18.15 -14.15
N MET A 197 -7.68 18.03 -13.72
CA MET A 197 -6.60 18.88 -14.23
C MET A 197 -6.38 18.66 -15.71
N PHE A 198 -6.41 17.42 -16.17
CA PHE A 198 -6.22 17.08 -17.56
C PHE A 198 -7.35 17.63 -18.43
N GLU A 199 -8.60 17.53 -17.99
CA GLU A 199 -9.73 18.14 -18.69
C GLU A 199 -9.58 19.67 -18.83
N LEU A 200 -9.04 20.36 -17.82
CA LEU A 200 -8.73 21.78 -17.95
C LEU A 200 -7.65 22.05 -19.01
N LEU A 201 -6.58 21.24 -19.02
CA LEU A 201 -5.50 21.37 -20.01
C LEU A 201 -5.99 21.07 -21.43
N LYS A 202 -6.87 20.09 -21.58
CA LYS A 202 -7.40 19.63 -22.86
C LYS A 202 -8.36 20.64 -23.49
N ASN A 203 -9.22 21.25 -22.67
CA ASN A 203 -10.33 22.08 -23.15
C ASN A 203 -10.02 23.59 -23.13
N HIS A 204 -8.90 24.02 -22.55
CA HIS A 204 -8.51 25.43 -22.48
C HIS A 204 -7.11 25.68 -23.03
N ARG A 205 -6.92 26.84 -23.65
CA ARG A 205 -5.60 27.27 -24.10
C ARG A 205 -4.69 27.55 -22.91
N TRP A 206 -3.48 27.03 -22.99
CA TRP A 206 -2.41 27.31 -22.04
C TRP A 206 -1.07 27.25 -22.77
N GLN A 207 -0.03 27.80 -22.14
CA GLN A 207 1.34 27.77 -22.64
C GLN A 207 2.31 27.45 -21.51
N LYS A 208 3.44 26.85 -21.86
CA LYS A 208 4.58 26.76 -20.95
C LYS A 208 5.21 28.14 -20.79
N GLN A 209 5.26 28.65 -19.57
CA GLN A 209 5.96 29.90 -19.22
C GLN A 209 6.79 29.67 -17.97
N GLU A 210 8.10 29.92 -18.04
CA GLU A 210 9.03 29.72 -16.90
C GLU A 210 8.93 28.32 -16.25
N GLY A 211 8.67 27.28 -17.07
CA GLY A 211 8.51 25.91 -16.58
C GLY A 211 7.19 25.65 -15.84
N LYS A 212 6.19 26.51 -16.00
CA LYS A 212 4.85 26.39 -15.43
C LYS A 212 3.79 26.33 -16.52
N ILE A 213 2.63 25.79 -16.17
CA ILE A 213 1.41 25.85 -16.95
C ILE A 213 0.78 27.23 -16.73
N SER A 214 0.71 28.04 -17.78
CA SER A 214 0.06 29.34 -17.77
C SER A 214 -1.19 29.33 -18.65
N PHE A 215 -2.36 29.41 -18.03
CA PHE A 215 -3.63 29.66 -18.75
C PHE A 215 -3.76 31.15 -19.07
N TYR A 216 -4.45 31.47 -20.16
CA TYR A 216 -4.73 32.86 -20.55
C TYR A 216 -5.79 33.53 -19.66
N ASP A 217 -6.71 32.72 -19.14
CA ASP A 217 -7.83 33.17 -18.33
C ASP A 217 -7.59 32.89 -16.84
N THR A 218 -7.80 33.92 -16.02
CA THR A 218 -7.59 33.86 -14.56
C THR A 218 -8.46 32.80 -13.87
N ALA A 219 -9.64 32.51 -14.41
CA ALA A 219 -10.55 31.50 -13.85
C ALA A 219 -9.92 30.10 -13.87
N GLN A 220 -9.31 29.72 -15.00
CA GLN A 220 -8.66 28.42 -15.20
C GLN A 220 -7.39 28.32 -14.35
N VAL A 221 -6.62 29.40 -14.21
CA VAL A 221 -5.48 29.45 -13.28
C VAL A 221 -5.93 29.12 -11.85
N LYS A 222 -7.03 29.72 -11.37
CA LYS A 222 -7.56 29.46 -10.03
C LYS A 222 -8.03 28.01 -9.88
N GLN A 223 -8.78 27.49 -10.86
CA GLN A 223 -9.28 26.11 -10.83
C GLN A 223 -8.14 25.09 -10.82
N PHE A 224 -7.16 25.23 -11.72
CA PHE A 224 -6.01 24.33 -11.79
C PHE A 224 -5.18 24.36 -10.51
N ASN A 225 -4.89 25.56 -9.98
CA ASN A 225 -4.17 25.71 -8.73
C ASN A 225 -4.94 25.11 -7.55
N GLN A 226 -6.26 25.25 -7.51
CA GLN A 226 -7.08 24.66 -6.45
C GLN A 226 -6.99 23.13 -6.47
N LEU A 227 -7.17 22.51 -7.64
CA LEU A 227 -7.01 21.06 -7.81
C LEU A 227 -5.60 20.62 -7.38
N TYR A 228 -4.59 21.42 -7.72
CA TYR A 228 -3.20 21.12 -7.40
C TYR A 228 -2.95 21.16 -5.89
N GLN A 229 -3.52 22.14 -5.19
CA GLN A 229 -3.48 22.24 -3.73
C GLN A 229 -4.29 21.11 -3.06
N ASP A 230 -5.39 20.65 -3.65
CA ASP A 230 -6.11 19.47 -3.16
C ASP A 230 -5.21 18.23 -3.20
N VAL A 231 -4.50 17.99 -4.32
CA VAL A 231 -3.56 16.87 -4.45
C VAL A 231 -2.44 16.95 -3.41
N LEU A 232 -1.86 18.13 -3.18
CA LEU A 232 -0.85 18.29 -2.13
C LEU A 232 -1.37 17.91 -0.74
N ARG A 233 -2.58 18.37 -0.38
CA ARG A 233 -3.21 18.03 0.91
C ARG A 233 -3.52 16.54 1.03
N LEU A 234 -3.91 15.88 -0.07
CA LEU A 234 -4.13 14.43 -0.08
C LEU A 234 -2.81 13.68 0.13
N ASN A 235 -1.73 14.11 -0.53
CA ASN A 235 -0.39 13.56 -0.31
C ASN A 235 0.10 13.73 1.14
N GLU A 236 -0.10 14.90 1.73
CA GLU A 236 0.24 15.13 3.16
C GLU A 236 -0.52 14.17 4.09
N LYS A 237 -1.80 13.90 3.82
CA LYS A 237 -2.58 12.92 4.59
C LYS A 237 -2.01 11.50 4.42
N ILE A 238 -1.65 11.12 3.20
CA ILE A 238 -1.03 9.81 2.91
C ILE A 238 0.28 9.67 3.70
N GLU A 239 1.17 10.66 3.65
CA GLU A 239 2.45 10.62 4.36
C GLU A 239 2.28 10.61 5.88
N LYS A 240 1.28 11.32 6.41
CA LYS A 240 0.93 11.26 7.84
C LYS A 240 0.48 9.85 8.26
N ILE A 241 -0.37 9.20 7.47
CA ILE A 241 -0.83 7.84 7.77
C ILE A 241 0.35 6.87 7.71
N LYS A 242 1.23 6.99 6.71
CA LYS A 242 2.44 6.15 6.59
C LYS A 242 3.37 6.28 7.78
N SER A 243 3.73 7.50 8.16
CA SER A 243 4.64 7.77 9.28
C SER A 243 4.09 7.26 10.61
N GLN A 244 2.79 7.43 10.86
CA GLN A 244 2.13 6.87 12.06
C GLN A 244 2.20 5.34 12.09
N ASN A 245 1.99 4.67 10.94
CA ASN A 245 2.04 3.21 10.88
C ASN A 245 3.46 2.67 11.05
N ALA A 246 4.47 3.33 10.45
CA ALA A 246 5.88 2.95 10.62
C ALA A 246 6.32 3.03 12.08
N GLN A 247 5.98 4.13 12.78
CA GLN A 247 6.26 4.29 14.21
C GLN A 247 5.60 3.21 15.08
N THR A 248 4.36 2.83 14.75
CA THR A 248 3.64 1.78 15.49
C THR A 248 4.34 0.43 15.35
N LEU A 249 4.81 0.10 14.14
CA LEU A 249 5.53 -1.15 13.88
C LEU A 249 6.89 -1.19 14.59
N GLU A 250 7.67 -0.10 14.54
CA GLU A 250 8.95 -0.01 15.25
C GLU A 250 8.78 -0.23 16.75
N GLN A 251 7.73 0.34 17.35
CA GLN A 251 7.40 0.15 18.77
C GLN A 251 7.02 -1.30 19.08
N ASP A 252 6.20 -1.93 18.24
CA ASP A 252 5.78 -3.32 18.41
C ASP A 252 6.97 -4.27 18.32
N VAL A 253 7.86 -4.11 17.33
CA VAL A 253 9.07 -4.94 17.17
C VAL A 253 10.02 -4.73 18.35
N ALA A 254 10.27 -3.49 18.77
CA ALA A 254 11.15 -3.18 19.90
C ALA A 254 10.65 -3.78 21.22
N SER A 255 9.33 -3.86 21.42
CA SER A 255 8.72 -4.44 22.63
C SER A 255 8.93 -5.95 22.76
N ILE A 256 9.16 -6.66 21.64
CA ILE A 256 9.38 -8.12 21.61
C ILE A 256 10.86 -8.46 21.84
N ALA A 257 11.77 -7.53 21.55
CA ALA A 257 13.22 -7.71 21.70
C ALA A 257 13.74 -7.48 23.14
N GLN A 258 12.87 -7.04 24.07
CA GLN A 258 13.16 -6.81 25.49
C GLN A 258 12.73 -8.01 26.34
#